data_AF-A0A412XWM2-F1
#
_entry.id   AF-A0A412XWM2-F1
#
_cell.length_a   1.000
_cell.length_b   1.000
_cell.length_c   1.000
_cell.angle_alpha   90.00
_cell.angle_beta   90.00
_cell.angle_gamma   90.00
#
_symmetry.space_group_name_H-M   'P 1'
#
loop_
_entity.id
_entity.type
_entity.pdbx_description
1 polymer ?
#
loop_
_entity_poly.entity_id
_entity_poly.type
_entity_poly.pdbx_seq_one_letter_code
_entity_poly.pdbx_strand_id
1 'polypeptide(L)' 'MKSTELHRMFIKKGWKFDHAEGSHYFYKNEKGELTEPVPYHGAKEMGKGLANK' A
#
# COMPACT_ATOMS: atom_id res chain seq x y z
N MET A 1 2.10 -12.15 -0.79
CA MET A 1 1.82 -11.11 0.21
C MET A 1 0.56 -10.39 -0.24
N LYS A 2 -0.51 -10.40 0.57
CA LYS A 2 -1.72 -9.64 0.20
C LYS A 2 -1.36 -8.15 0.27
N SER A 3 -1.84 -7.34 -0.67
CA SER A 3 -1.67 -5.87 -0.64
C SER A 3 -1.99 -5.29 0.75
N THR A 4 -2.99 -5.85 1.42
CA THR A 4 -3.38 -5.50 2.79
C THR A 4 -2.26 -5.62 3.83
N GLU A 5 -1.33 -6.56 3.69
CA GLU A 5 -0.21 -6.75 4.64
C GLU A 5 0.83 -5.65 4.51
N LEU A 6 1.11 -5.22 3.28
CA LEU A 6 2.03 -4.11 3.00
C LEU A 6 1.49 -2.80 3.61
N HIS A 7 0.21 -2.52 3.44
CA HIS A 7 -0.42 -1.33 3.99
C HIS A 7 -0.44 -1.34 5.53
N ARG A 8 -0.65 -2.51 6.15
CA ARG A 8 -0.53 -2.68 7.61
C ARG A 8 0.90 -2.44 8.10
N MET A 9 1.91 -2.80 7.30
CA MET A 9 3.32 -2.56 7.62
C MET A 9 3.64 -1.06 7.61
N PHE A 10 3.12 -0.29 6.65
CA PHE A 10 3.25 1.17 6.64
C PHE A 10 2.67 1.80 7.91
N ILE A 11 1.44 1.41 8.28
CA ILE A 11 0.79 1.90 9.51
C ILE A 11 1.61 1.53 10.75
N LYS A 12 2.13 0.29 10.86
CA LYS A 12 2.99 -0.13 11.96
C LYS A 12 4.31 0.65 12.04
N LYS A 13 4.83 1.10 10.91
CA LYS A 13 6.05 1.93 10.82
C LYS A 13 5.78 3.42 11.07
N GLY A 14 4.56 3.79 11.50
CA GLY A 14 4.20 5.18 11.79
C GLY A 14 3.77 6.00 10.58
N TRP A 15 3.61 5.37 9.42
CA TRP A 15 3.09 6.06 8.23
C TRP A 15 1.57 6.20 8.32
N LYS A 16 1.08 7.40 8.05
CA LYS A 16 -0.35 7.72 8.05
C LYS A 16 -0.87 7.79 6.63
N PHE A 17 -2.05 7.25 6.39
CA PHE A 17 -2.72 7.42 5.10
C PHE A 17 -2.94 8.91 4.83
N ASP A 18 -2.61 9.35 3.62
CA ASP A 18 -2.79 10.72 3.18
C ASP A 18 -3.96 10.83 2.20
N HIS A 19 -3.83 10.21 1.02
CA HIS A 19 -4.88 10.15 0.02
C HIS A 19 -4.71 8.92 -0.89
N ALA A 20 -5.68 8.67 -1.76
CA ALA A 20 -5.62 7.60 -2.75
C ALA A 20 -6.05 8.11 -4.12
N GLU A 21 -5.34 7.67 -5.15
CA GLU A 21 -5.67 7.90 -6.56
C GLU A 21 -5.93 6.55 -7.24
N GLY A 22 -7.21 6.26 -7.51
CA GLY A 22 -7.62 4.97 -8.06
C GLY A 22 -7.24 3.81 -7.14
N SER A 23 -6.39 2.91 -7.63
CA SER A 23 -5.85 1.78 -6.86
C SER A 23 -4.52 2.07 -6.18
N HIS A 24 -4.03 3.31 -6.14
CA HIS A 24 -2.76 3.66 -5.48
C HIS A 24 -3.01 4.51 -4.25
N TYR A 25 -2.35 4.14 -3.15
CA TYR A 25 -2.48 4.80 -1.86
C TYR A 25 -1.17 5.50 -1.55
N PHE A 26 -1.29 6.70 -1.02
CA PHE A 26 -0.16 7.50 -0.59
C PHE A 26 -0.19 7.60 0.93
N TYR A 27 0.98 7.41 1.53
CA TYR A 27 1.15 7.56 2.95
C TYR A 27 2.11 8.70 3.23
N LYS A 28 1.95 9.36 4.37
CA LYS A 28 2.88 10.36 4.88
C LYS A 28 3.54 9.89 6.17
N ASN A 29 4.82 10.19 6.32
CA ASN A 29 5.51 9.99 7.58
C ASN A 29 5.27 11.18 8.53
N GLU A 30 5.83 11.11 9.74
CA GLU A 30 5.72 12.18 10.74
C GLU A 30 6.42 13.48 10.33
N LYS A 31 7.32 13.42 9.35
CA LYS A 31 8.02 14.58 8.76
C LYS A 31 7.24 15.23 7.61
N GLY A 32 6.11 14.64 7.19
CA GLY A 32 5.28 15.12 6.09
C GLY A 32 5.74 14.67 4.70
N GLU A 33 6.71 13.75 4.61
CA GLU A 33 7.18 13.20 3.34
C GLU A 33 6.22 12.10 2.87
N LEU A 34 5.85 12.14 1.58
CA LEU A 34 4.96 11.16 0.96
C LEU A 34 5.72 9.92 0.49
N THR A 35 5.08 8.76 0.57
CA THR A 35 5.54 7.54 -0.09
C THR A 35 5.32 7.64 -1.59
N GLU A 36 6.08 6.85 -2.33
CA GLU A 36 5.68 6.44 -3.68
C GLU A 36 4.29 5.77 -3.66
N PRO A 37 3.56 5.81 -4.78
CA PRO A 37 2.21 5.24 -4.89
C PRO A 37 2.22 3.74 -4.54
N VAL A 38 1.54 3.37 -3.45
CA VAL A 38 1.45 1.98 -2.99
C VAL A 38 0.19 1.33 -3.58
N PRO A 39 0.30 0.31 -4.44
CA PRO A 39 -0.85 -0.30 -5.07
C PRO A 39 -1.70 -1.10 -4.07
N TYR A 40 -3.00 -0.80 -4.04
CA TYR A 40 -4.03 -1.44 -3.24
C TYR A 40 -5.12 -2.04 -4.13
N HIS A 41 -5.04 -3.35 -4.36
CA HIS A 41 -6.07 -4.13 -5.04
C HIS A 41 -7.01 -4.87 -4.07
N GLY A 42 -7.29 -4.27 -2.90
CA GLY A 42 -8.24 -4.81 -1.92
C GLY A 42 -8.00 -6.27 -1.52
N ALA A 43 -9.08 -6.95 -1.12
CA ALA A 43 -9.08 -8.38 -0.78
C ALA A 43 -9.19 -9.32 -2.00
N LYS A 44 -9.22 -8.78 -3.23
CA LYS A 44 -9.04 -9.61 -4.42
C LYS A 44 -7.61 -10.13 -4.36
N GLU A 45 -7.48 -11.43 -4.10
CA GLU A 45 -6.21 -12.14 -4.20
C GLU A 45 -5.47 -11.63 -5.44
N MET A 46 -4.21 -11.20 -5.27
CA MET A 46 -3.34 -10.94 -6.42
C MET A 46 -3.47 -12.14 -7.35
N GLY A 47 -3.95 -11.91 -8.57
CA GLY A 47 -4.13 -12.99 -9.53
C GLY A 47 -2.82 -13.78 -9.61
N LYS A 48 -2.90 -15.09 -9.39
CA LYS A 48 -1.77 -16.05 -9.31
C LYS A 48 -0.88 -16.11 -10.57
N GLY A 49 -0.98 -15.15 -11.50
CA GLY A 49 -0.14 -15.03 -12.69
C GLY A 49 1.15 -14.23 -12.49
N LEU A 50 1.25 -13.36 -11.47
CA LEU A 50 2.46 -12.56 -11.19
C LEU A 50 3.36 -13.14 -10.08
N ALA A 51 2.91 -14.18 -9.36
CA ALA A 51 3.70 -14.85 -8.33
C ALA A 51 4.58 -15.99 -8.86
N ASN A 52 4.47 -16.32 -10.16
CA ASN A 52 5.15 -17.45 -10.81
C ASN A 52 5.87 -17.04 -12.11
N LYS A 53 6.40 -15.82 -12.19
CA LYS A 53 7.32 -15.46 -13.28
C LYS A 53 8.61 -14.87 -12.73
#